data_AF-A0A7G6ACU8-F1
#
_entry.id   AF-A0A7G6ACU8-F1
#
_cell.length_a   1.000
_cell.length_b   1.000
_cell.length_c   1.000
_cell.angle_alpha   90.00
_cell.angle_beta   90.00
_cell.angle_gamma   90.00
#
_symmetry.space_group_name_H-M   'P 1'
#
loop_
_entity.id
_entity.type
_entity.pdbx_description
1 polymer ?
#
loop_
_entity_poly.entity_id
_entity_poly.type
_entity_poly.pdbx_seq_one_letter_code
_entity_poly.pdbx_strand_id
1 'polypeptide(L)'
;MRAYRELIVTDLTPELAKITVPVTVLYVQPKSVPIPAAMFDGFYKTAYAPVKSLNLKRIEDSAHFIMWDQPQRFQGEVKAFLGTP
;
A
#
# COMPACT_ATOMS: atom_id res chain seq x y z
N MET A 1 -17.85 -21.29 7.66
CA MET A 1 -18.42 -20.06 8.24
C MET A 1 -17.44 -19.28 9.13
N ARG A 2 -16.59 -19.91 9.97
CA ARG A 2 -15.59 -19.19 10.80
C ARG A 2 -14.53 -18.39 10.00
N ALA A 3 -13.93 -19.00 8.97
CA ALA A 3 -12.86 -18.37 8.19
C ALA A 3 -13.26 -17.02 7.53
N TYR A 4 -14.48 -16.91 7.00
CA TYR A 4 -14.97 -15.64 6.43
C TYR A 4 -15.22 -14.57 7.50
N ARG A 5 -15.71 -14.97 8.68
CA ARG A 5 -15.89 -14.04 9.80
C ARG A 5 -14.54 -13.49 10.26
N GLU A 6 -13.56 -14.37 10.49
CA GLU A 6 -12.21 -13.98 10.88
C GLU A 6 -11.57 -13.04 9.84
N LEU A 7 -11.65 -13.37 8.55
CA LEU A 7 -11.14 -12.51 7.49
C LEU A 7 -11.74 -11.09 7.50
N ILE A 8 -13.05 -10.96 7.75
CA ILE A 8 -13.76 -9.67 7.70
C ILE A 8 -13.50 -8.81 8.94
N VAL A 9 -13.31 -9.43 10.12
CA VAL A 9 -13.23 -8.69 11.40
C VAL A 9 -11.82 -8.59 11.97
N THR A 10 -10.84 -9.28 11.39
CA THR A 10 -9.46 -9.22 11.88
C THR A 10 -8.84 -7.88 11.50
N ASP A 11 -8.50 -7.09 12.51
CA ASP A 11 -7.68 -5.90 12.38
C ASP A 11 -6.22 -6.22 12.72
N LEU A 12 -5.34 -6.11 11.72
CA LEU A 12 -3.89 -6.30 11.87
C LEU A 12 -3.13 -4.97 12.01
N THR A 13 -3.81 -3.82 11.98
CA THR A 13 -3.15 -2.51 12.15
C THR A 13 -2.33 -2.41 13.44
N PRO A 14 -2.77 -2.95 14.61
CA PRO A 14 -1.95 -2.96 15.82
C PRO A 14 -0.64 -3.75 15.68
N GLU A 15 -0.58 -4.71 14.76
CA GLU A 15 0.58 -5.59 14.54
C GLU A 15 1.65 -4.94 13.65
N LEU A 16 1.33 -3.86 12.93
CA LEU A 16 2.25 -3.19 12.00
C LEU A 16 3.55 -2.71 12.69
N ALA A 17 3.50 -2.34 13.97
CA ALA A 17 4.67 -1.92 14.74
C ALA A 17 5.70 -3.05 14.93
N LYS A 18 5.31 -4.32 14.76
CA LYS A 18 6.19 -5.48 14.84
C LYS A 18 7.02 -5.67 13.57
N ILE A 19 6.70 -4.97 12.47
CA ILE A 19 7.49 -5.02 11.24
C ILE A 19 8.74 -4.16 11.42
N THR A 20 9.91 -4.82 11.43
CA THR A 20 11.21 -4.18 11.67
C THR A 20 12.07 -4.03 10.42
N VAL A 21 11.64 -4.60 9.30
CA VAL A 21 12.31 -4.54 8.00
C VAL A 21 11.78 -3.37 7.15
N PRO A 22 12.52 -2.92 6.12
CA PRO A 22 12.00 -1.93 5.17
C PRO A 22 10.72 -2.40 4.48
N VAL A 23 9.72 -1.52 4.43
CA VAL A 23 8.41 -1.76 3.81
C VAL A 23 8.18 -0.74 2.71
N THR A 24 7.79 -1.21 1.53
CA THR A 24 7.24 -0.36 0.47
C THR A 24 5.77 -0.69 0.26
N VAL A 25 4.91 0.32 0.27
CA VAL A 25 3.49 0.18 -0.05
C VAL A 25 3.22 0.93 -1.35
N LEU A 26 2.80 0.19 -2.37
CA LEU A 26 2.29 0.75 -3.61
C LEU A 26 0.78 0.91 -3.49
N TYR A 27 0.25 2.07 -3.85
CA TYR A 27 -1.18 2.34 -3.78
C TYR A 27 -1.65 3.23 -4.91
N VAL A 28 -2.95 3.29 -5.11
CA VAL A 28 -3.60 4.07 -6.17
C VAL A 28 -4.73 4.85 -5.57
N GLN A 29 -4.85 6.12 -5.96
CA GLN A 29 -6.09 6.86 -5.78
C GLN A 29 -7.01 6.56 -6.97
N PRO A 30 -8.17 5.91 -6.78
CA PRO A 30 -9.11 5.71 -7.88
C PRO A 30 -9.58 7.06 -8.42
N LYS A 31 -9.70 7.17 -9.75
CA LYS A 31 -10.15 8.41 -10.43
C LYS A 31 -11.55 8.87 -10.00
N SER A 32 -12.36 7.95 -9.47
CA SER A 32 -13.69 8.23 -8.95
C SER A 32 -13.69 8.93 -7.58
N VAL A 33 -12.55 8.98 -6.86
CA VAL A 33 -12.45 9.60 -5.54
C VAL A 33 -12.14 11.10 -5.70
N PRO A 34 -13.10 12.01 -5.43
CA PRO A 34 -12.97 13.43 -5.75
C PRO A 34 -12.29 14.21 -4.62
N ILE A 35 -11.14 13.72 -4.13
CA ILE A 35 -10.34 14.41 -3.11
C ILE A 35 -8.95 14.75 -3.65
N PRO A 36 -8.28 15.78 -3.09
CA PRO A 36 -6.91 16.09 -3.48
C PRO A 36 -5.96 14.93 -3.24
N ALA A 37 -5.01 14.77 -4.15
CA ALA A 37 -3.99 13.73 -4.09
C ALA A 37 -3.27 13.68 -2.73
N ALA A 38 -2.81 14.83 -2.25
CA ALA A 38 -2.13 14.93 -0.95
C ALA A 38 -3.01 14.50 0.24
N MET A 39 -4.33 14.69 0.15
CA MET A 39 -5.27 14.22 1.18
C MET A 39 -5.36 12.70 1.18
N PHE A 40 -5.43 12.08 0.00
CA PHE A 40 -5.43 10.63 -0.15
C PHE A 40 -4.11 10.01 0.34
N ASP A 41 -2.98 10.65 0.04
CA ASP A 41 -1.65 10.23 0.54
C ASP A 41 -1.59 10.30 2.08
N GLY A 42 -2.25 11.30 2.67
CA GLY A 42 -2.41 11.44 4.11
C GLY A 42 -3.08 10.22 4.75
N PHE A 43 -4.11 9.65 4.11
CA PHE A 43 -4.78 8.44 4.62
C PHE A 43 -3.83 7.24 4.66
N TYR A 44 -3.03 7.03 3.61
CA TYR A 44 -2.02 5.96 3.60
C TYR A 44 -0.93 6.21 4.62
N LYS A 45 -0.49 7.46 4.79
CA LYS A 45 0.48 7.83 5.82
C LYS A 45 -0.03 7.50 7.23
N THR A 46 -1.29 7.80 7.52
CA THR A 46 -1.91 7.48 8.80
C THR A 46 -2.09 5.97 8.99
N ALA A 47 -2.59 5.26 7.97
CA ALA A 47 -2.84 3.82 8.04
C ALA A 47 -1.58 2.99 8.32
N TYR A 48 -0.43 3.41 7.78
CA TYR A 48 0.85 2.73 7.94
C TYR A 48 1.81 3.42 8.93
N ALA A 49 1.35 4.43 9.67
CA ALA A 49 2.17 5.18 10.63
C ALA A 49 2.97 4.34 11.64
N PRO A 50 2.50 3.16 12.10
CA PRO A 50 3.29 2.32 13.01
C PRO A 50 4.54 1.67 12.37
N VAL A 51 4.64 1.62 11.04
CA VAL A 51 5.78 1.03 10.33
C VAL A 51 6.97 1.99 10.36
N LYS A 52 8.09 1.55 10.97
CA LYS A 52 9.25 2.42 11.21
C LYS A 52 10.04 2.79 9.94
N SER A 53 10.20 1.83 9.03
CA SER A 53 10.94 2.00 7.77
C SER A 53 9.96 1.86 6.61
N LEU A 54 9.27 2.96 6.29
CA LEU A 54 8.15 2.98 5.36
C LEU A 54 8.45 3.84 4.13
N ASN A 55 8.22 3.27 2.95
CA ASN A 55 8.18 3.97 1.67
C ASN A 55 6.77 3.87 1.07
N LEU A 56 6.10 5.01 0.91
CA LEU A 56 4.77 5.08 0.31
C LEU A 56 4.89 5.61 -1.12
N LYS A 57 4.42 4.84 -2.10
CA LYS A 57 4.40 5.26 -3.52
C LYS A 57 3.00 5.17 -4.10
N ARG A 58 2.42 6.34 -4.40
CA ARG A 58 1.22 6.39 -5.23
C ARG A 58 1.60 6.10 -6.68
N ILE A 59 0.89 5.18 -7.31
CA ILE A 59 0.94 4.91 -8.73
C ILE A 59 -0.25 5.62 -9.36
N GLU A 60 0.04 6.57 -10.24
CA GLU A 60 -0.97 7.30 -11.00
C GLU A 60 -1.42 6.48 -12.21
N ASP A 61 -2.60 6.79 -12.76
CA ASP A 61 -3.17 6.15 -13.96
C ASP A 61 -3.31 4.62 -13.91
N SER A 62 -3.44 4.05 -12.72
CA SER A 62 -3.72 2.62 -12.51
C SER A 62 -5.14 2.45 -11.92
N ALA A 63 -5.69 1.23 -11.95
CA ALA A 63 -6.89 0.90 -11.19
C ALA A 63 -6.47 0.14 -9.91
N HIS A 64 -7.28 -0.79 -9.42
CA HIS A 64 -7.01 -1.45 -8.16
C HIS A 64 -5.84 -2.45 -8.24
N PHE A 65 -5.61 -3.05 -9.42
CA PHE A 65 -4.64 -4.13 -9.59
C PHE A 65 -3.44 -3.63 -10.39
N ILE A 66 -2.54 -2.90 -9.72
CA ILE A 66 -1.34 -2.28 -10.32
C ILE A 66 -0.53 -3.29 -11.15
N MET A 67 -0.40 -4.54 -10.68
CA MET A 67 0.33 -5.61 -11.37
C MET A 67 -0.27 -6.00 -12.73
N TRP A 68 -1.57 -5.78 -12.94
CA TRP A 68 -2.26 -6.02 -14.21
C TRP A 68 -2.46 -4.74 -15.01
N ASP A 69 -2.80 -3.64 -14.35
CA ASP A 69 -3.10 -2.37 -15.01
C ASP A 69 -1.83 -1.71 -15.56
N GLN A 70 -0.69 -1.84 -14.84
CA GLN A 70 0.61 -1.30 -15.23
C GLN A 70 1.75 -2.28 -14.92
N PRO A 71 1.84 -3.41 -15.64
CA PRO A 71 2.76 -4.49 -15.29
C PRO A 71 4.22 -4.04 -15.32
N GLN A 72 4.62 -3.18 -16.28
CA GLN A 72 5.99 -2.66 -16.35
C GLN A 72 6.32 -1.74 -15.18
N ARG A 73 5.38 -0.87 -14.78
CA ARG A 73 5.57 0.02 -13.64
C ARG A 73 5.71 -0.79 -12.36
N PHE A 74 4.82 -1.74 -12.12
CA PHE A 74 4.88 -2.63 -10.96
C PHE A 74 6.21 -3.39 -10.90
N GLN A 75 6.64 -4.02 -11.99
CA GLN A 75 7.92 -4.73 -12.04
C GLN A 75 9.11 -3.82 -11.76
N GLY A 76 9.07 -2.57 -12.22
CA GLY A 76 10.09 -1.57 -11.90
C GLY A 76 10.17 -1.27 -10.41
N GLU A 77 9.02 -1.07 -9.75
CA GLU A 77 8.97 -0.84 -8.30
C GLU A 77 9.45 -2.06 -7.50
N VAL A 78 9.11 -3.28 -7.94
CA VAL A 78 9.61 -4.52 -7.32
C VAL A 78 11.12 -4.65 -7.45
N LYS A 79 11.68 -4.38 -8.63
CA LYS A 79 13.15 -4.39 -8.84
C LYS A 79 13.85 -3.36 -7.97
N ALA A 80 13.30 -2.15 -7.87
CA ALA A 80 13.84 -1.10 -7.01
C ALA A 80 13.82 -1.50 -5.52
N PHE A 81 12.72 -2.12 -5.06
CA PHE A 81 12.62 -2.66 -3.71
C PHE A 81 13.69 -3.73 -3.43
N LEU A 82 13.85 -4.70 -4.35
CA LEU A 82 14.83 -5.79 -4.20
C LEU A 82 16.29 -5.35 -4.36
N GLY A 83 16.54 -4.26 -5.09
CA GLY A 83 17.88 -3.69 -5.29
C GLY A 83 18.33 -2.74 -4.18
N THR A 84 17.47 -2.48 -3.18
CA THR A 84 17.86 -1.72 -1.99
C THR A 84 18.67 -2.64 -1.06
N PRO A 85 19.91 -2.27 -0.68
CA PRO A 85 20.77 -3.12 0.15
C PRO A 85 20.21 -3.36 1.56
#